data_AF-A0A917TMG5-F1
#
_entry.id   AF-A0A917TMG5-F1
#
_cell.length_a   1.000
_cell.length_b   1.000
_cell.length_c   1.000
_cell.angle_alpha   90.00
_cell.angle_beta   90.00
_cell.angle_gamma   90.00
#
_symmetry.space_group_name_H-M   'P 1'
#
loop_
_entity.id
_entity.type
_entity.pdbx_description
1 polymer ?
#
loop_
_entity_poly.entity_id
_entity_poly.type
_entity_poly.pdbx_seq_one_letter_code
_entity_poly.pdbx_strand_id
1 'polypeptide(L)'
;MSYSERDVSGWSEAVANLHGNTAQDEGDVRRAYEAMANVWSAYGYQDAPTEVLRMLIDATEVGYMAALNDLRSGDLDDEITAWRPDLAEQ
;
A
#
# COMPACT_ATOMS: atom_id res chain seq x y z
N MET A 1 -0.32 -2.94 -27.10
CA MET A 1 -0.33 -1.50 -26.77
C MET A 1 1.02 -1.21 -26.11
N SER A 2 1.79 -0.23 -26.59
CA SER A 2 3.08 0.15 -26.00
C SER A 2 2.95 1.51 -25.32
N TYR A 3 3.54 1.66 -24.14
CA TYR A 3 3.53 2.91 -23.38
C TYR A 3 4.86 3.65 -23.54
N SER A 4 4.82 4.98 -23.49
CA SER A 4 6.03 5.80 -23.53
C SER A 4 6.64 5.96 -22.14
N GLU A 5 7.92 6.32 -22.09
CA GLU A 5 8.60 6.69 -20.83
C GLU A 5 7.86 7.81 -20.10
N ARG A 6 7.33 8.79 -20.84
CA ARG A 6 6.53 9.88 -20.29
C ARG A 6 5.25 9.39 -19.61
N ASP A 7 4.60 8.36 -20.15
CA ASP A 7 3.41 7.78 -19.54
C ASP A 7 3.76 7.13 -18.21
N VAL A 8 4.86 6.37 -18.17
CA VAL A 8 5.36 5.70 -16.95
C VAL A 8 5.76 6.73 -15.89
N SER A 9 6.49 7.79 -16.26
CA SER A 9 6.85 8.86 -15.32
C SER A 9 5.63 9.57 -14.77
N GLY A 10 4.63 9.86 -15.62
CA GLY A 10 3.38 10.51 -15.18
C GLY A 10 2.59 9.66 -14.20
N TRP A 11 2.53 8.35 -14.40
CA TRP A 11 1.89 7.44 -13.45
C TRP A 11 2.66 7.31 -12.15
N SER A 12 3.99 7.20 -12.21
CA SER A 12 4.83 7.18 -11.01
C SER A 12 4.63 8.43 -10.16
N GLU A 13 4.54 9.61 -10.78
CA GLU A 13 4.27 10.87 -10.07
C GLU A 13 2.85 10.89 -9.46
N ALA A 14 1.84 10.43 -10.20
CA ALA A 14 0.47 10.34 -9.69
C ALA A 14 0.36 9.42 -8.46
N VAL A 15 1.04 8.27 -8.48
CA VAL A 15 1.05 7.32 -7.35
C VAL A 15 1.84 7.88 -6.17
N ALA A 16 2.99 8.51 -6.40
CA ALA A 16 3.76 9.15 -5.33
C ALA A 16 2.96 10.26 -4.63
N ASN A 17 2.20 11.04 -5.41
CA ASN A 17 1.29 12.07 -4.86
C ASN A 17 0.17 11.44 -4.03
N LEU A 18 -0.41 10.33 -4.49
CA LEU A 18 -1.42 9.60 -3.72
C LEU A 18 -0.84 9.08 -2.41
N HIS A 19 0.34 8.46 -2.46
CA HIS A 19 1.07 7.98 -1.30
C HIS A 19 1.29 9.08 -0.26
N GLY A 20 1.83 10.23 -0.68
CA GLY A 20 2.03 11.37 0.21
C GLY A 20 0.74 11.91 0.84
N ASN A 21 -0.39 11.85 0.13
CA ASN A 21 -1.69 12.28 0.66
C ASN A 21 -2.33 11.24 1.60
N THR A 22 -2.06 9.96 1.44
CA THR A 22 -2.57 8.89 2.33
C THR A 22 -1.70 8.73 3.59
N ALA A 23 -0.42 9.10 3.53
CA ALA A 23 0.57 9.03 4.60
C ALA A 23 0.35 10.07 5.74
N GLN A 24 -0.85 10.11 6.31
CA GLN A 24 -1.23 11.07 7.35
C GLN A 24 -0.73 10.68 8.76
N ASP A 25 -0.50 9.38 9.00
CA ASP A 25 -0.02 8.85 10.29
C ASP A 25 1.34 8.16 10.12
N GLU A 26 2.37 8.66 10.82
CA GLU A 26 3.73 8.11 10.74
C GLU A 26 3.80 6.63 11.17
N GLY A 27 2.88 6.20 12.05
CA GLY A 27 2.78 4.82 12.51
C GLY A 27 2.27 3.87 11.43
N ASP A 28 1.35 4.32 10.58
CA ASP A 28 0.83 3.57 9.43
C ASP A 28 1.83 3.52 8.30
N VAL A 29 2.51 4.64 8.01
CA VAL A 29 3.59 4.71 7.01
C VAL A 29 4.67 3.67 7.34
N ARG A 30 5.12 3.63 8.59
CA ARG A 30 6.15 2.67 9.00
C ARG A 30 5.67 1.22 8.88
N ARG A 31 4.42 0.92 9.26
CA ARG A 31 3.86 -0.44 9.13
C ARG A 31 3.68 -0.85 7.68
N ALA A 32 3.22 0.06 6.83
CA ALA A 32 3.08 -0.16 5.39
C ALA A 32 4.45 -0.45 4.75
N TYR A 33 5.47 0.34 5.09
CA TYR A 33 6.85 0.11 4.65
C TYR A 33 7.39 -1.24 5.10
N GLU A 34 7.25 -1.59 6.39
CA GLU A 34 7.72 -2.87 6.93
C GLU A 34 7.02 -4.06 6.26
N ALA A 35 5.70 -3.98 6.05
CA ALA A 35 4.93 -4.99 5.33
C ALA A 35 5.38 -5.12 3.88
N MET A 36 5.58 -3.99 3.19
CA MET A 36 6.00 -3.97 1.80
C MET A 36 7.43 -4.50 1.61
N ALA A 37 8.36 -4.13 2.50
CA ALA A 37 9.72 -4.66 2.50
C ALA A 37 9.73 -6.20 2.63
N ASN A 38 8.87 -6.75 3.50
CA ASN A 38 8.73 -8.20 3.65
C ASN A 38 8.18 -8.85 2.37
N VAL A 39 7.10 -8.32 1.80
CA VAL A 39 6.53 -8.83 0.54
C VAL A 39 7.54 -8.74 -0.61
N TRP A 40 8.22 -7.60 -0.74
CA TRP A 40 9.19 -7.36 -1.79
C TRP A 40 10.42 -8.25 -1.67
N SER A 41 10.87 -8.54 -0.44
CA SER A 41 11.97 -9.50 -0.23
C SER A 41 11.62 -10.92 -0.67
N ALA A 42 10.34 -11.29 -0.65
CA ALA A 42 9.88 -12.62 -1.04
C ALA A 42 9.56 -12.76 -2.54
N TYR A 43 9.12 -11.68 -3.20
CA TYR A 43 8.55 -11.72 -4.55
C TYR A 43 9.05 -10.63 -5.51
N GLY A 44 10.02 -9.81 -5.10
CA GLY A 44 10.48 -8.65 -5.87
C GLY A 44 11.18 -9.01 -7.18
N TYR A 45 10.71 -8.41 -8.28
CA TYR A 45 11.34 -8.53 -9.60
C TYR A 45 12.46 -7.48 -9.73
N GLN A 46 13.70 -7.86 -9.46
CA GLN A 46 14.83 -6.92 -9.31
C GLN A 46 15.29 -6.24 -10.61
N ASP A 47 14.89 -6.75 -11.77
CA ASP A 47 15.35 -6.27 -13.09
C ASP A 47 14.44 -5.19 -13.72
N ALA A 48 13.37 -4.77 -13.02
CA ALA A 48 12.49 -3.71 -13.54
C ALA A 48 13.11 -2.31 -13.35
N PRO A 49 12.78 -1.34 -14.22
CA PRO A 49 13.22 0.05 -14.05
C PRO A 49 12.82 0.62 -12.69
N THR A 50 13.70 1.43 -12.08
CA THR A 50 13.53 2.00 -10.74
C THR A 50 12.19 2.74 -10.56
N GLU A 51 11.73 3.45 -11.59
CA GLU A 51 10.46 4.19 -11.60
C GLU A 51 9.27 3.25 -11.46
N VAL A 52 9.31 2.10 -12.15
CA VAL A 52 8.28 1.07 -12.06
C VAL A 52 8.31 0.41 -10.68
N LEU A 53 9.50 0.16 -10.14
CA LEU A 53 9.66 -0.39 -8.80
C LEU A 53 9.08 0.52 -7.72
N ARG A 54 9.41 1.81 -7.77
CA ARG A 54 8.88 2.82 -6.84
C ARG A 54 7.36 2.93 -6.95
N MET A 55 6.83 3.00 -8.17
CA MET A 55 5.39 3.05 -8.39
C MET A 55 4.66 1.83 -7.79
N LEU A 56 5.21 0.62 -7.90
CA LEU A 56 4.62 -0.58 -7.30
C LEU A 56 4.66 -0.57 -5.77
N ILE A 57 5.78 -0.11 -5.19
CA ILE A 57 5.93 0.04 -3.74
C ILE A 57 4.92 1.07 -3.23
N ASP A 58 4.94 2.29 -3.77
CA ASP A 58 4.08 3.40 -3.35
C ASP A 58 2.59 3.02 -3.47
N ALA A 59 2.18 2.37 -4.57
CA ALA A 59 0.79 1.95 -4.76
C ALA A 59 0.34 0.92 -3.72
N THR A 60 1.24 0.00 -3.33
CA THR A 60 0.92 -1.02 -2.33
C THR A 60 0.89 -0.44 -0.93
N GLU A 61 1.83 0.47 -0.62
CA GLU A 61 1.85 1.20 0.65
C GLU A 61 0.59 2.06 0.83
N VAL A 62 0.08 2.72 -0.24
CA VAL A 62 -1.23 3.41 -0.22
C VAL A 62 -2.35 2.48 0.23
N GLY A 63 -2.47 1.29 -0.37
CA GLY A 63 -3.51 0.33 -0.02
C GLY A 63 -3.41 -0.15 1.43
N TYR A 64 -2.21 -0.39 1.91
CA TYR A 64 -1.97 -0.76 3.31
C TYR A 64 -2.33 0.37 4.29
N MET A 65 -1.92 1.61 4.00
CA MET A 65 -2.23 2.75 4.85
C MET A 65 -3.73 3.02 4.89
N ALA A 66 -4.43 2.91 3.75
CA ALA A 66 -5.89 3.02 3.70
C ALA A 66 -6.55 1.95 4.58
N ALA A 67 -6.14 0.68 4.45
CA ALA A 67 -6.68 -0.39 5.28
C ALA A 67 -6.40 -0.19 6.78
N LEU A 68 -5.21 0.30 7.16
CA LEU A 68 -4.89 0.63 8.56
C LEU A 68 -5.75 1.77 9.09
N ASN A 69 -6.04 2.77 8.25
CA ASN A 69 -6.93 3.86 8.60
C ASN A 69 -8.37 3.35 8.82
N ASP A 70 -8.89 2.51 7.92
CA ASP A 70 -10.24 1.92 8.03
C ASP A 70 -10.36 1.02 9.26
N LEU A 71 -9.31 0.27 9.61
CA LEU A 71 -9.22 -0.49 10.86
C LEU A 71 -9.28 0.42 12.09
N ARG A 72 -8.64 1.60 12.02
CA ARG A 72 -8.60 2.54 13.14
C ARG A 72 -9.92 3.29 13.32
N SER A 73 -10.63 3.59 12.24
CA SER A 73 -11.97 4.20 12.29
C SER A 73 -13.06 3.22 12.71
N GLY A 74 -12.76 1.91 12.73
CA GLY A 74 -13.72 0.84 13.01
C GLY A 74 -14.60 0.49 11.82
N ASP A 75 -14.27 0.99 10.62
CA ASP A 75 -15.08 0.77 9.41
C ASP A 75 -15.09 -0.70 8.97
N LEU A 76 -14.10 -1.48 9.40
CA LEU A 76 -13.98 -2.92 9.10
C LEU A 76 -14.43 -3.83 10.26
N ASP A 77 -14.99 -3.30 11.36
CA ASP A 77 -15.29 -4.09 12.56
C ASP A 77 -16.35 -5.19 12.30
N ASP A 78 -17.36 -4.87 11.48
CA ASP A 78 -18.40 -5.82 11.07
C ASP A 78 -17.82 -6.95 10.21
N GLU A 79 -16.89 -6.62 9.33
CA GLU A 79 -16.23 -7.55 8.41
C GLU A 79 -15.21 -8.43 9.15
N ILE A 80 -14.47 -7.86 10.09
CA ILE A 80 -13.60 -8.59 11.01
C ILE A 80 -14.42 -9.57 11.83
N THR A 81 -15.56 -9.15 12.36
CA THR A 81 -16.47 -10.05 13.10
C THR A 81 -16.98 -11.20 12.21
N ALA A 82 -17.25 -10.93 10.93
CA ALA A 82 -17.67 -11.96 9.99
C ALA A 82 -16.54 -12.94 9.60
N TRP A 83 -15.31 -12.45 9.42
CA TRP A 83 -14.16 -13.28 9.01
C TRP A 83 -13.47 -13.99 10.17
N ARG A 84 -13.47 -13.36 11.34
CA ARG A 84 -12.80 -13.79 12.57
C ARG A 84 -13.75 -13.65 13.77
N PRO A 85 -14.85 -14.42 13.79
CA PRO A 85 -15.81 -14.39 14.90
C PRO A 85 -15.16 -14.74 16.24
N ASP A 86 -14.06 -15.51 16.22
CA ASP A 86 -13.26 -15.85 17.39
C ASP A 86 -12.62 -14.64 18.09
N LEU A 87 -12.46 -13.52 17.40
CA LEU A 87 -11.91 -12.28 17.96
C LEU A 87 -12.98 -11.37 18.57
N ALA A 88 -14.26 -11.61 18.30
CA ALA A 88 -15.38 -10.75 18.73
C ALA A 88 -15.97 -11.13 20.12
N GLU A 89 -15.62 -12.30 20.66
CA GLU A 89 -16.17 -12.83 21.93
C GLU A 89 -15.34 -12.50 23.20
N GLN A 90 -14.47 -11.48 23.18
CA GLN A 90 -13.64 -11.10 24.34
C GLN A 90 -14.26 -10.03 25.24
#